data_AF-A0A942GZF3-F1
#
_entry.id   AF-A0A942GZF3-F1
#
_cell.length_a   1.000
_cell.length_b   1.000
_cell.length_c   1.000
_cell.angle_alpha   90.00
_cell.angle_beta   90.00
_cell.angle_gamma   90.00
#
_symmetry.space_group_name_H-M   'P 1'
#
loop_
_entity.id
_entity.type
_entity.pdbx_description
1 polymer ?
#
loop_
_entity_poly.entity_id
_entity_poly.type
_entity_poly.pdbx_seq_one_letter_code
_entity_poly.pdbx_strand_id
1 'polypeptide(L)'
;MDTASAPLRAPSTRCDWVDQLRGWAILVMIEVHCTNTWLDLHQRPDWLNYLNGLVAPSFLAAAGFSLVVSTFRKDGTLRPFWDSGKRYLFILACGYALHSAGFTLADWTVLATNQKWREMFKIDVLQCIIYSLVILQVIARLVRRPRLFTWIALGLALYIPLVSPFLWAHGVADGLWLPIRGLFNGNVDRGVQALFPLFPWLAFVAFGAFLGGAYRFTRQEEDSEGRARWTEARFLVALALGGAALLFVGHTTKEGFLWGGHWVQMNGVWMDQTRYGSFTWNELQVMGNTTLPSVAERLGWIGLAGAAMGAVERVRPRWKGENMFASASRESLLIYMFHLNLIFGLLMSQPVLDLMGWQWNSQGWAFTLMMAGVVLGISLSFALWWQKVRKDPVRMRSLQRAGLAFLAVWFLIGNWWTFRHYLRSPELAREPYVFLNAARERKGLPPTPDGLCRNPDEYFAEAEARDIKLNDTAKAKIREQILARK
;
A
#
# COMPACT_ATOMS: atom_id res chain seq x y z
N MET A 1 -55.67 14.12 -10.07
CA MET A 1 -54.33 14.42 -9.50
C MET A 1 -53.60 13.08 -9.40
N ASP A 2 -53.00 12.63 -10.51
CA ASP A 2 -52.21 11.40 -10.54
C ASP A 2 -50.75 11.76 -10.31
N THR A 3 -50.25 11.53 -9.10
CA THR A 3 -48.82 11.55 -8.81
C THR A 3 -48.21 10.29 -9.41
N ALA A 4 -47.89 10.34 -10.71
CA ALA A 4 -47.11 9.32 -11.38
C ALA A 4 -45.75 9.19 -10.67
N SER A 5 -45.60 8.14 -9.87
CA SER A 5 -44.33 7.75 -9.26
C SER A 5 -43.31 7.52 -10.37
N ALA A 6 -42.30 8.38 -10.46
CA ALA A 6 -41.23 8.26 -11.44
C ALA A 6 -40.63 6.83 -11.39
N PRO A 7 -40.46 6.15 -12.53
CA PRO A 7 -39.92 4.80 -12.54
C PRO A 7 -38.54 4.80 -11.89
N LEU A 8 -38.34 3.88 -10.93
CA LEU A 8 -37.05 3.64 -10.29
C LEU A 8 -36.04 3.35 -11.41
N ARG A 9 -35.11 4.28 -11.64
CA ARG A 9 -34.07 4.17 -12.67
C ARG A 9 -33.39 2.79 -12.55
N ALA A 10 -33.25 2.11 -13.70
CA ALA A 10 -32.47 0.88 -13.80
C ALA A 10 -31.11 1.07 -13.10
N PRO A 11 -30.68 0.12 -12.25
CA PRO A 11 -29.45 0.29 -11.49
C PRO A 11 -28.28 0.48 -12.45
N SER A 12 -27.56 1.59 -12.32
CA SER A 12 -26.27 1.73 -12.97
C SER A 12 -25.42 0.52 -12.56
N THR A 13 -24.79 -0.13 -13.53
CA THR A 13 -23.84 -1.23 -13.32
C THR A 13 -22.61 -0.82 -12.49
N ARG A 14 -22.53 0.45 -12.09
CA ARG A 14 -21.43 1.10 -11.38
C ARG A 14 -21.97 1.77 -10.11
N CYS A 15 -21.30 1.53 -8.98
CA CYS A 15 -21.68 2.05 -7.66
C CYS A 15 -20.89 3.32 -7.36
N ASP A 16 -21.55 4.47 -7.47
CA ASP A 16 -20.88 5.77 -7.39
C ASP A 16 -20.20 6.00 -6.03
N TRP A 17 -20.77 5.53 -4.92
CA TRP A 17 -20.18 5.71 -3.59
C TRP A 17 -18.81 5.01 -3.43
N VAL A 18 -18.64 3.81 -4.01
CA VAL A 18 -17.36 3.07 -3.97
C VAL A 18 -16.31 3.76 -4.85
N ASP A 19 -16.74 4.29 -5.99
CA ASP A 19 -15.87 5.05 -6.85
C ASP A 19 -15.39 6.34 -6.18
N GLN A 20 -16.28 7.04 -5.47
CA GLN A 20 -15.94 8.23 -4.70
C GLN A 20 -15.01 7.90 -3.53
N LEU A 21 -15.31 6.85 -2.76
CA LEU A 21 -14.46 6.39 -1.66
C LEU A 21 -13.02 6.14 -2.13
N ARG A 22 -12.85 5.44 -3.25
CA ARG A 22 -11.53 5.23 -3.87
C ARG A 22 -10.92 6.53 -4.35
N GLY A 23 -11.69 7.39 -5.02
CA GLY A 23 -11.22 8.67 -5.54
C GLY A 23 -10.65 9.58 -4.45
N TRP A 24 -11.36 9.69 -3.32
CA TRP A 24 -10.90 10.45 -2.15
C TRP A 24 -9.72 9.78 -1.44
N ALA A 25 -9.74 8.46 -1.29
CA ALA A 25 -8.63 7.71 -0.70
C ALA A 25 -7.31 7.94 -1.45
N ILE A 26 -7.33 8.10 -2.78
CA ILE A 26 -6.13 8.44 -3.57
C ILE A 26 -5.54 9.80 -3.19
N LEU A 27 -6.38 10.80 -2.91
CA LEU A 27 -5.88 12.14 -2.57
C LEU A 27 -5.18 12.10 -1.21
N VAL A 28 -5.82 11.44 -0.23
CA VAL A 28 -5.22 11.23 1.10
C VAL A 28 -3.99 10.32 1.01
N MET A 29 -3.97 9.34 0.09
CA MET A 29 -2.81 8.49 -0.16
C MET A 29 -1.57 9.30 -0.61
N ILE A 30 -1.76 10.26 -1.52
CA ILE A 30 -0.66 11.14 -1.95
C ILE A 30 -0.21 12.01 -0.78
N GLU A 31 -1.17 12.59 -0.04
CA GLU A 31 -0.89 13.40 1.14
C GLU A 31 -0.08 12.64 2.20
N VAL A 32 -0.46 11.39 2.54
CA VAL A 32 0.28 10.59 3.52
C VAL A 32 1.71 10.29 3.07
N HIS A 33 1.93 10.03 1.78
CA HIS A 33 3.29 9.80 1.29
C HIS A 33 4.13 11.08 1.35
N CYS A 34 3.53 12.24 1.08
CA CYS A 34 4.21 13.53 1.23
C CYS A 34 4.52 13.84 2.70
N THR A 35 3.56 13.68 3.61
CA THR A 35 3.78 13.90 5.04
C THR A 35 4.79 12.92 5.61
N ASN A 36 4.71 11.63 5.24
CA ASN A 36 5.67 10.63 5.68
C ASN A 36 7.08 10.82 5.13
N THR A 37 7.24 11.58 4.05
CA THR A 37 8.55 11.85 3.43
C THR A 37 9.17 13.14 3.96
N TRP A 38 8.39 14.22 4.05
CA TRP A 38 8.92 15.56 4.32
C TRP A 38 8.63 16.08 5.71
N LEU A 39 7.43 15.85 6.26
CA LEU A 39 7.03 16.47 7.53
C LEU A 39 7.88 15.93 8.68
N ASP A 40 8.41 16.80 9.51
CA ASP A 40 9.08 16.45 10.76
C ASP A 40 8.24 15.52 11.64
N LEU A 41 8.84 14.44 12.12
CA LEU A 41 8.19 13.44 12.97
C LEU A 41 7.57 14.07 14.23
N HIS A 42 8.23 15.07 14.81
CA HIS A 42 7.75 15.74 16.03
C HIS A 42 6.52 16.63 15.79
N GLN A 43 6.25 16.98 14.52
CA GLN A 43 5.12 17.83 14.13
C GLN A 43 3.92 17.04 13.63
N ARG A 44 3.99 15.70 13.61
CA ARG A 44 2.91 14.83 13.13
C ARG A 44 1.93 14.51 14.27
N PRO A 45 0.70 15.03 14.24
CA PRO A 45 -0.28 14.72 15.26
C PRO A 45 -0.88 13.32 15.07
N ASP A 46 -1.27 12.67 16.16
CA ASP A 46 -1.80 11.30 16.13
C ASP A 46 -3.08 11.15 15.31
N TRP A 47 -3.94 12.17 15.30
CA TRP A 47 -5.16 12.15 14.49
C TRP A 47 -4.87 12.06 12.99
N LEU A 48 -3.77 12.68 12.53
CA LEU A 48 -3.35 12.64 11.13
C LEU A 48 -2.80 11.26 10.80
N ASN A 49 -1.94 10.70 11.66
CA ASN A 49 -1.42 9.34 11.51
C ASN A 49 -2.57 8.32 11.46
N TYR A 50 -3.60 8.50 12.29
CA TYR A 50 -4.80 7.66 12.28
C TYR A 50 -5.59 7.79 10.98
N LEU A 51 -5.87 9.03 10.53
CA LEU A 51 -6.56 9.31 9.26
C LEU A 51 -5.80 8.69 8.08
N ASN A 52 -4.48 8.85 8.06
CA ASN A 52 -3.58 8.29 7.06
C ASN A 52 -3.61 6.76 7.05
N GLY A 53 -3.77 6.15 8.23
CA GLY A 53 -3.99 4.72 8.38
C GLY A 53 -5.34 4.20 7.83
N LEU A 54 -6.30 5.07 7.46
CA LEU A 54 -7.58 4.66 6.85
C LEU A 54 -7.51 4.50 5.33
N VAL A 55 -6.45 4.99 4.68
CA VAL A 55 -6.28 4.93 3.23
C VAL A 55 -6.25 3.49 2.71
N ALA A 56 -5.35 2.65 3.23
CA ALA A 56 -5.23 1.27 2.79
C ALA A 56 -6.50 0.43 3.07
N PRO A 57 -7.12 0.47 4.27
CA PRO A 57 -8.41 -0.14 4.52
C PRO A 57 -9.50 0.25 3.53
N SER A 58 -9.55 1.53 3.12
CA SER A 58 -10.54 2.02 2.17
C SER A 58 -10.39 1.37 0.79
N PHE A 59 -9.15 1.23 0.29
CA PHE A 59 -8.90 0.50 -0.96
C PHE A 59 -9.18 -0.99 -0.85
N LEU A 60 -8.80 -1.62 0.27
CA LEU A 60 -9.06 -3.04 0.54
C LEU A 60 -10.57 -3.34 0.55
N ALA A 61 -11.35 -2.54 1.28
CA ALA A 61 -12.81 -2.66 1.32
C ALA A 61 -13.45 -2.41 -0.05
N ALA A 62 -13.01 -1.39 -0.78
CA ALA A 62 -13.51 -1.11 -2.13
C ALA A 62 -13.16 -2.23 -3.13
N ALA A 63 -11.99 -2.85 -3.00
CA ALA A 63 -11.56 -3.98 -3.81
C ALA A 63 -12.44 -5.23 -3.54
N GLY A 64 -12.70 -5.53 -2.27
CA GLY A 64 -13.61 -6.59 -1.85
C GLY A 64 -15.05 -6.38 -2.35
N PHE A 65 -15.57 -5.15 -2.27
CA PHE A 65 -16.88 -4.83 -2.82
C PHE A 65 -16.93 -5.07 -4.34
N SER A 66 -15.92 -4.55 -5.05
CA SER A 66 -15.81 -4.68 -6.51
C SER A 66 -15.65 -6.13 -6.95
N LEU A 67 -15.02 -6.98 -6.13
CA LEU A 67 -14.91 -8.41 -6.36
C LEU A 67 -16.28 -9.05 -6.55
N VAL A 68 -17.22 -8.82 -5.64
CA VAL A 68 -18.53 -9.50 -5.68
C VAL A 68 -19.33 -9.11 -6.90
N VAL A 69 -19.36 -7.81 -7.21
CA VAL A 69 -20.07 -7.26 -8.37
C VAL A 69 -19.47 -7.74 -9.69
N SER A 70 -18.16 -7.98 -9.74
CA SER A 70 -17.48 -8.49 -10.94
C SER A 70 -17.51 -10.01 -11.05
N THR A 71 -17.58 -10.74 -9.94
CA THR A 71 -17.50 -12.20 -9.90
C THR A 71 -18.83 -12.84 -10.21
N PHE A 72 -19.90 -12.33 -9.62
CA PHE A 72 -21.22 -12.89 -9.82
C PHE A 72 -22.03 -12.04 -10.80
N ARG A 73 -22.74 -12.72 -11.70
CA ARG A 73 -23.75 -12.11 -12.56
C ARG A 73 -25.04 -11.87 -11.76
N LYS A 74 -25.97 -11.09 -12.33
CA LYS A 74 -27.28 -10.80 -11.72
C LYS A 74 -28.06 -12.07 -11.39
N ASP A 75 -27.99 -13.07 -12.27
CA ASP A 75 -28.60 -14.40 -12.12
C ASP A 75 -27.95 -15.29 -11.03
N GLY A 76 -26.78 -14.91 -10.50
CA GLY A 76 -26.06 -15.69 -9.48
C GLY A 76 -24.96 -16.58 -10.03
N THR A 77 -24.87 -16.71 -11.34
CA THR A 77 -23.82 -17.49 -11.98
C THR A 77 -22.46 -16.77 -11.90
N LEU A 78 -21.39 -17.56 -11.96
CA LEU A 78 -20.02 -17.06 -11.88
C LEU A 78 -19.54 -16.57 -13.25
N ARG A 79 -18.83 -15.45 -13.27
CA ARG A 79 -18.06 -15.02 -14.45
C ARG A 79 -16.76 -15.82 -14.58
N PRO A 80 -16.22 -15.98 -15.81
CA PRO A 80 -14.94 -16.62 -16.03
C PRO A 80 -13.82 -16.01 -15.18
N PHE A 81 -12.94 -16.85 -14.66
CA PHE A 81 -11.80 -16.38 -13.85
C PHE A 81 -10.78 -15.59 -14.67
N TRP A 82 -10.56 -16.01 -15.92
CA TRP A 82 -9.42 -15.56 -16.72
C TRP A 82 -9.37 -14.04 -16.93
N ASP A 83 -10.53 -13.40 -17.10
CA ASP A 83 -10.62 -11.94 -17.26
C ASP A 83 -10.15 -11.21 -16.00
N SER A 84 -10.45 -11.76 -14.82
CA SER A 84 -9.99 -11.20 -13.54
C SER A 84 -8.55 -11.61 -13.24
N GLY A 85 -8.17 -12.85 -13.57
CA GLY A 85 -6.84 -13.41 -13.33
C GLY A 85 -5.73 -12.64 -14.03
N LYS A 86 -5.93 -12.24 -15.30
CA LYS A 86 -4.97 -11.38 -16.03
C LYS A 86 -4.74 -10.05 -15.31
N ARG A 87 -5.82 -9.44 -14.81
CA ARG A 87 -5.73 -8.18 -14.06
C ARG A 87 -5.00 -8.37 -12.73
N TYR A 88 -5.28 -9.44 -12.01
CA TYR A 88 -4.60 -9.74 -10.74
C TYR A 88 -3.11 -10.00 -10.95
N LEU A 89 -2.75 -10.77 -11.96
CA LEU A 89 -1.36 -11.02 -12.31
C LEU A 89 -0.63 -9.73 -12.68
N PHE A 90 -1.27 -8.85 -13.46
CA PHE A 90 -0.71 -7.55 -13.81
C PHE A 90 -0.46 -6.68 -12.56
N ILE A 91 -1.45 -6.57 -11.66
CA ILE A 91 -1.30 -5.78 -10.42
C ILE A 91 -0.21 -6.39 -9.51
N LEU A 92 -0.14 -7.73 -9.42
CA LEU A 92 0.88 -8.42 -8.64
C LEU A 92 2.28 -8.18 -9.22
N ALA A 93 2.42 -8.23 -10.55
CA ALA A 93 3.66 -7.88 -11.23
C ALA A 93 4.06 -6.43 -10.96
N CYS A 94 3.12 -5.48 -10.98
CA CYS A 94 3.38 -4.10 -10.57
C CYS A 94 3.84 -3.99 -9.11
N GLY A 95 3.21 -4.74 -8.19
CA GLY A 95 3.59 -4.77 -6.78
C GLY A 95 5.03 -5.22 -6.56
N TYR A 96 5.45 -6.31 -7.19
CA TYR A 96 6.83 -6.78 -7.11
C TYR A 96 7.82 -5.89 -7.89
N ALA A 97 7.40 -5.30 -9.00
CA ALA A 97 8.23 -4.37 -9.76
C ALA A 97 8.59 -3.11 -8.95
N LEU A 98 7.67 -2.63 -8.10
CA LEU A 98 7.93 -1.47 -7.22
C LEU A 98 9.01 -1.72 -6.16
N HIS A 99 9.24 -2.99 -5.78
CA HIS A 99 10.31 -3.38 -4.85
C HIS A 99 11.49 -4.06 -5.54
N SER A 100 11.58 -3.97 -6.87
CA SER A 100 12.71 -4.54 -7.61
C SER A 100 14.04 -3.94 -7.18
N ALA A 101 15.14 -4.69 -7.36
CA ALA A 101 16.49 -4.23 -7.02
C ALA A 101 16.90 -2.93 -7.75
N GLY A 102 16.21 -2.63 -8.86
CA GLY A 102 16.34 -1.43 -9.65
C GLY A 102 15.69 -1.63 -11.03
N PHE A 103 15.82 -0.61 -11.88
CA PHE A 103 15.25 -0.62 -13.24
C PHE A 103 16.26 -1.03 -14.33
N THR A 104 17.44 -1.50 -13.94
CA THR A 104 18.53 -1.84 -14.89
C THR A 104 19.05 -3.25 -14.69
N LEU A 105 19.56 -3.86 -15.76
CA LEU A 105 20.16 -5.18 -15.75
C LEU A 105 21.40 -5.22 -14.82
N ALA A 106 22.13 -4.11 -14.73
CA ALA A 106 23.22 -3.98 -13.76
C ALA A 106 22.71 -4.09 -12.31
N ASP A 107 21.57 -3.47 -11.97
CA ASP A 107 20.94 -3.58 -10.64
C ASP A 107 20.48 -4.99 -10.30
N TRP A 108 20.06 -5.77 -11.31
CA TRP A 108 19.62 -7.15 -11.14
C TRP A 108 20.76 -8.18 -11.11
N THR A 109 21.96 -7.81 -11.54
CA THR A 109 23.09 -8.74 -11.67
C THR A 109 24.23 -8.39 -10.72
N VAL A 110 24.92 -7.28 -10.97
CA VAL A 110 26.18 -6.93 -10.30
C VAL A 110 26.01 -5.93 -9.16
N LEU A 111 24.99 -5.06 -9.22
CA LEU A 111 24.66 -4.07 -8.19
C LEU A 111 23.52 -4.55 -7.26
N ALA A 112 23.15 -5.83 -7.35
CA ALA A 112 22.15 -6.45 -6.50
C ALA A 112 22.76 -6.80 -5.14
N THR A 113 22.28 -6.18 -4.06
CA THR A 113 22.67 -6.55 -2.69
C THR A 113 21.74 -7.61 -2.14
N ASN A 114 22.20 -8.36 -1.13
CA ASN A 114 21.34 -9.30 -0.42
C ASN A 114 20.09 -8.62 0.17
N GLN A 115 20.20 -7.36 0.60
CA GLN A 115 19.05 -6.59 1.09
C GLN A 115 18.06 -6.29 -0.05
N LYS A 116 18.53 -5.82 -1.22
CA LYS A 116 17.66 -5.55 -2.38
C LYS A 116 16.88 -6.79 -2.83
N TRP A 117 17.52 -7.96 -2.82
CA TRP A 117 16.84 -9.22 -3.11
C TRP A 117 15.76 -9.58 -2.09
N ARG A 118 15.99 -9.28 -0.80
CA ARG A 118 14.97 -9.49 0.24
C ARG A 118 13.82 -8.50 0.12
N GLU A 119 14.12 -7.23 -0.16
CA GLU A 119 13.10 -6.18 -0.40
C GLU A 119 12.18 -6.54 -1.57
N MET A 120 12.69 -7.19 -2.62
CA MET A 120 11.85 -7.68 -3.73
C MET A 120 10.72 -8.60 -3.25
N PHE A 121 10.91 -9.33 -2.16
CA PHE A 121 9.91 -10.24 -1.59
C PHE A 121 9.07 -9.61 -0.48
N LYS A 122 9.19 -8.29 -0.26
CA LYS A 122 8.38 -7.54 0.69
C LYS A 122 6.91 -7.59 0.30
N ILE A 123 6.06 -7.81 1.31
CA ILE A 123 4.61 -7.77 1.17
C ILE A 123 4.12 -6.36 1.51
N ASP A 124 3.50 -5.73 0.53
CA ASP A 124 2.88 -4.41 0.64
C ASP A 124 1.39 -4.49 0.22
N VAL A 125 0.72 -3.34 0.15
CA VAL A 125 -0.73 -3.22 -0.05
C VAL A 125 -1.20 -3.87 -1.35
N LEU A 126 -0.41 -3.82 -2.42
CA LEU A 126 -0.79 -4.43 -3.71
C LEU A 126 -0.82 -5.97 -3.61
N GLN A 127 0.21 -6.57 -3.02
CA GLN A 127 0.29 -8.00 -2.75
C GLN A 127 -0.88 -8.41 -1.84
N CYS A 128 -1.10 -7.67 -0.75
CA CYS A 128 -2.20 -7.91 0.19
C CYS A 128 -3.58 -7.90 -0.50
N ILE A 129 -3.86 -6.89 -1.34
CA ILE A 129 -5.09 -6.82 -2.14
C ILE A 129 -5.21 -8.07 -3.01
N ILE A 130 -4.17 -8.43 -3.77
CA ILE A 130 -4.27 -9.54 -4.73
C ILE A 130 -4.43 -10.89 -4.04
N TYR A 131 -3.64 -11.19 -3.01
CA TYR A 131 -3.78 -12.44 -2.27
C TYR A 131 -5.16 -12.56 -1.62
N SER A 132 -5.67 -11.46 -1.04
CA SER A 132 -7.03 -11.41 -0.48
C SER A 132 -8.11 -11.67 -1.55
N LEU A 133 -8.00 -11.04 -2.71
CA LEU A 133 -8.95 -11.23 -3.81
C LEU A 133 -8.89 -12.66 -4.36
N VAL A 134 -7.70 -13.26 -4.48
CA VAL A 134 -7.54 -14.66 -4.91
C VAL A 134 -8.18 -15.62 -3.91
N ILE A 135 -7.92 -15.44 -2.61
CA ILE A 135 -8.55 -16.25 -1.55
C ILE A 135 -10.07 -16.18 -1.64
N LEU A 136 -10.64 -14.97 -1.70
CA LEU A 136 -12.09 -14.79 -1.80
C LEU A 136 -12.64 -15.29 -3.15
N GLN A 137 -11.89 -15.21 -4.25
CA GLN A 137 -12.30 -15.79 -5.54
C GLN A 137 -12.37 -17.31 -5.50
N VAL A 138 -11.42 -17.96 -4.82
CA VAL A 138 -11.42 -19.41 -4.63
C VAL A 138 -12.66 -19.80 -3.83
N ILE A 139 -12.91 -19.11 -2.71
CA ILE A 139 -14.10 -19.35 -1.88
C ILE A 139 -15.39 -19.14 -2.69
N ALA A 140 -15.51 -18.05 -3.44
CA ALA A 140 -16.67 -17.78 -4.29
C ALA A 140 -16.93 -18.91 -5.30
N ARG A 141 -15.87 -19.50 -5.86
CA ARG A 141 -15.94 -20.61 -6.83
C ARG A 141 -16.21 -21.96 -6.19
N LEU A 142 -15.76 -22.20 -4.97
CA LEU A 142 -16.08 -23.41 -4.22
C LEU A 142 -17.54 -23.39 -3.79
N VAL A 143 -17.98 -22.28 -3.20
CA VAL A 143 -19.33 -22.10 -2.64
C VAL A 143 -20.39 -22.01 -3.73
N ARG A 144 -20.11 -21.30 -4.84
CA ARG A 144 -21.00 -21.05 -6.00
C ARG A 144 -22.35 -20.39 -5.70
N ARG A 145 -22.72 -20.22 -4.43
CA ARG A 145 -23.95 -19.60 -3.94
C ARG A 145 -23.65 -18.19 -3.42
N PRO A 146 -24.09 -17.12 -4.11
CA PRO A 146 -23.78 -15.74 -3.72
C PRO A 146 -24.16 -15.40 -2.28
N ARG A 147 -25.34 -15.85 -1.81
CA ARG A 147 -25.82 -15.64 -0.43
C ARG A 147 -24.92 -16.26 0.62
N LEU A 148 -24.54 -17.51 0.43
CA LEU A 148 -23.65 -18.21 1.35
C LEU A 148 -22.25 -17.57 1.32
N PHE A 149 -21.75 -17.19 0.14
CA PHE A 149 -20.47 -16.49 0.01
C PHE A 149 -20.45 -15.17 0.81
N THR A 150 -21.51 -14.37 0.75
CA THR A 150 -21.61 -13.10 1.49
C THR A 150 -21.52 -13.32 3.00
N TRP A 151 -22.18 -14.34 3.54
CA TRP A 151 -22.11 -14.64 4.97
C TRP A 151 -20.76 -15.25 5.38
N ILE A 152 -20.14 -16.05 4.51
CA ILE A 152 -18.76 -16.50 4.72
C ILE A 152 -17.80 -15.32 4.74
N ALA A 153 -17.98 -14.34 3.84
CA ALA A 153 -17.16 -13.13 3.83
C ALA A 153 -17.33 -12.30 5.12
N LEU A 154 -18.55 -12.22 5.67
CA LEU A 154 -18.77 -11.63 6.99
C LEU A 154 -18.07 -12.42 8.11
N GLY A 155 -18.20 -13.75 8.09
CA GLY A 155 -17.52 -14.63 9.04
C GLY A 155 -16.01 -14.44 9.02
N LEU A 156 -15.40 -14.34 7.83
CA LEU A 156 -13.98 -14.03 7.67
C LEU A 156 -13.61 -12.63 8.17
N ALA A 157 -14.44 -11.62 7.90
CA ALA A 157 -14.22 -10.26 8.38
C ALA A 157 -14.17 -10.17 9.92
N LEU A 158 -14.88 -11.07 10.63
CA LEU A 158 -14.86 -11.17 12.09
C LEU A 158 -13.74 -12.10 12.59
N TYR A 159 -13.52 -13.23 11.93
CA TYR A 159 -12.56 -14.25 12.34
C TYR A 159 -11.09 -13.81 12.18
N ILE A 160 -10.76 -13.16 11.06
CA ILE A 160 -9.38 -12.72 10.78
C ILE A 160 -8.83 -11.81 11.88
N PRO A 161 -9.48 -10.71 12.28
CA PRO A 161 -8.95 -9.82 13.31
C PRO A 161 -9.07 -10.40 14.73
N LEU A 162 -9.89 -11.44 14.94
CA LEU A 162 -9.90 -12.21 16.18
C LEU A 162 -8.62 -13.04 16.34
N VAL A 163 -8.13 -13.64 15.25
CA VAL A 163 -6.91 -14.47 15.24
C VAL A 163 -5.64 -13.63 15.05
N SER A 164 -5.76 -12.45 14.45
CA SER A 164 -4.61 -11.62 14.08
C SER A 164 -3.64 -11.31 15.23
N PRO A 165 -4.08 -10.92 16.45
CA PRO A 165 -3.17 -10.64 17.55
C PRO A 165 -2.23 -11.81 17.86
N PHE A 166 -2.73 -13.04 17.81
CA PHE A 166 -1.95 -14.25 18.05
C PHE A 166 -0.87 -14.48 16.98
N LEU A 167 -1.13 -14.08 15.74
CA LEU A 167 -0.17 -14.25 14.63
C LEU A 167 0.94 -13.20 14.65
N TRP A 168 0.75 -12.10 15.37
CA TRP A 168 1.73 -11.03 15.54
C TRP A 168 2.66 -11.24 16.74
N ALA A 169 2.40 -12.25 17.58
CA ALA A 169 3.31 -12.63 18.65
C ALA A 169 4.69 -13.05 18.11
N HIS A 170 5.75 -12.72 18.84
CA HIS A 170 7.09 -13.15 18.47
C HIS A 170 7.20 -14.68 18.42
N GLY A 171 8.01 -15.24 17.51
CA GLY A 171 8.11 -16.69 17.29
C GLY A 171 7.18 -17.23 16.21
N VAL A 172 6.06 -16.56 15.92
CA VAL A 172 5.08 -17.06 14.94
C VAL A 172 5.57 -16.81 13.52
N ALA A 173 5.54 -17.87 12.70
CA ALA A 173 6.04 -17.88 11.32
C ALA A 173 7.56 -17.63 11.18
N ASP A 174 8.31 -17.70 12.29
CA ASP A 174 9.77 -17.64 12.26
C ASP A 174 10.33 -18.85 11.49
N GLY A 175 11.33 -18.60 10.64
CA GLY A 175 11.96 -19.62 9.80
C GLY A 175 11.24 -19.90 8.47
N LEU A 176 10.01 -19.41 8.26
CA LEU A 176 9.35 -19.52 6.96
C LEU A 176 10.09 -18.72 5.87
N TRP A 177 9.83 -19.07 4.61
CA TRP A 177 10.33 -18.31 3.48
C TRP A 177 9.75 -16.88 3.51
N LEU A 178 10.59 -15.88 3.20
CA LEU A 178 10.30 -14.46 3.43
C LEU A 178 8.95 -13.98 2.86
N PRO A 179 8.53 -14.32 1.62
CA PRO A 179 7.24 -13.91 1.09
C PRO A 179 6.06 -14.51 1.86
N ILE A 180 6.20 -15.76 2.32
CA ILE A 180 5.14 -16.47 3.04
C ILE A 180 5.01 -15.87 4.43
N ARG A 181 6.13 -15.64 5.12
CA ARG A 181 6.16 -15.00 6.44
C ARG A 181 5.47 -13.63 6.41
N GLY A 182 5.80 -12.80 5.41
CA GLY A 182 5.20 -11.47 5.25
C GLY A 182 3.69 -11.45 5.04
N LEU A 183 3.06 -12.61 4.77
CA LEU A 183 1.59 -12.72 4.74
C LEU A 183 0.99 -12.90 6.14
N PHE A 184 1.74 -13.39 7.13
CA PHE A 184 1.21 -13.65 8.47
C PHE A 184 1.29 -12.44 9.38
N ASN A 185 2.45 -11.78 9.46
CA ASN A 185 2.65 -10.62 10.33
C ASN A 185 3.64 -9.61 9.72
N GLY A 186 3.67 -8.42 10.32
CA GLY A 186 4.55 -7.31 9.94
C GLY A 186 5.75 -7.14 10.87
N ASN A 187 6.18 -8.20 11.54
CA ASN A 187 7.40 -8.15 12.37
C ASN A 187 8.64 -8.08 11.46
N VAL A 188 9.66 -7.33 11.89
CA VAL A 188 10.90 -7.19 11.13
C VAL A 188 11.63 -8.53 11.07
N ASP A 189 11.96 -8.98 9.86
CA ASP A 189 12.74 -10.21 9.63
C ASP A 189 13.76 -10.02 8.52
N ARG A 190 15.00 -10.42 8.77
CA ARG A 190 16.14 -10.29 7.83
C ARG A 190 16.23 -8.89 7.19
N GLY A 191 15.91 -7.85 7.96
CA GLY A 191 15.94 -6.46 7.52
C GLY A 191 14.75 -6.03 6.64
N VAL A 192 13.70 -6.84 6.50
CA VAL A 192 12.48 -6.50 5.75
C VAL A 192 11.28 -6.54 6.69
N GLN A 193 10.33 -5.65 6.45
CA GLN A 193 9.08 -5.58 7.21
C GLN A 193 7.89 -5.54 6.26
N ALA A 194 6.89 -6.41 6.48
CA ALA A 194 5.63 -6.34 5.75
C ALA A 194 4.72 -5.27 6.39
N LEU A 195 4.43 -4.20 5.67
CA LEU A 195 3.53 -3.15 6.18
C LEU A 195 2.07 -3.61 6.16
N PHE A 196 1.71 -4.45 5.17
CA PHE A 196 0.35 -4.92 4.95
C PHE A 196 0.30 -6.45 4.83
N PRO A 197 0.54 -7.22 5.92
CA PRO A 197 0.29 -8.66 5.92
C PRO A 197 -1.18 -9.01 5.64
N LEU A 198 -1.54 -10.28 5.50
CA LEU A 198 -2.96 -10.67 5.39
C LEU A 198 -3.72 -10.53 6.71
N PHE A 199 -3.05 -10.65 7.85
CA PHE A 199 -3.64 -10.53 9.17
C PHE A 199 -3.21 -9.20 9.79
N PRO A 200 -4.11 -8.22 10.01
CA PRO A 200 -5.57 -8.29 9.90
C PRO A 200 -6.15 -7.91 8.54
N TRP A 201 -5.34 -7.44 7.59
CA TRP A 201 -5.82 -6.61 6.47
C TRP A 201 -6.81 -7.30 5.51
N LEU A 202 -6.78 -8.63 5.41
CA LEU A 202 -7.77 -9.45 4.71
C LEU A 202 -9.20 -9.19 5.22
N ALA A 203 -9.37 -8.84 6.50
CA ALA A 203 -10.66 -8.52 7.10
C ALA A 203 -11.36 -7.36 6.39
N PHE A 204 -10.61 -6.33 5.97
CA PHE A 204 -11.16 -5.18 5.23
C PHE A 204 -11.69 -5.61 3.84
N VAL A 205 -10.95 -6.48 3.14
CA VAL A 205 -11.38 -7.02 1.85
C VAL A 205 -12.59 -7.93 2.02
N ALA A 206 -12.60 -8.79 3.04
CA ALA A 206 -13.72 -9.67 3.35
C ALA A 206 -14.98 -8.88 3.73
N PHE A 207 -14.85 -7.83 4.55
CA PHE A 207 -15.96 -6.93 4.88
C PHE A 207 -16.46 -6.17 3.65
N GLY A 208 -15.55 -5.68 2.81
CA GLY A 208 -15.89 -5.10 1.51
C GLY A 208 -16.70 -6.07 0.64
N ALA A 209 -16.31 -7.34 0.60
CA ALA A 209 -17.04 -8.37 -0.12
C ALA A 209 -18.42 -8.64 0.50
N PHE A 210 -18.53 -8.65 1.82
CA PHE A 210 -19.82 -8.69 2.51
C PHE A 210 -20.73 -7.52 2.08
N LEU A 211 -20.22 -6.28 2.07
CA LEU A 211 -20.97 -5.11 1.60
C LEU A 211 -21.38 -5.25 0.12
N GLY A 212 -20.52 -5.80 -0.73
CA GLY A 212 -20.83 -6.09 -2.13
C GLY A 212 -21.98 -7.09 -2.28
N GLY A 213 -21.99 -8.12 -1.44
CA GLY A 213 -23.07 -9.10 -1.35
C GLY A 213 -24.36 -8.50 -0.82
N ALA A 214 -24.30 -7.72 0.26
CA ALA A 214 -25.44 -7.02 0.83
C ALA A 214 -26.07 -6.04 -0.17
N TYR A 215 -25.24 -5.29 -0.90
CA TYR A 215 -25.68 -4.40 -1.97
C TYR A 215 -26.41 -5.17 -3.07
N ARG A 216 -25.90 -6.35 -3.43
CA ARG A 216 -26.55 -7.20 -4.40
C ARG A 216 -27.94 -7.65 -3.93
N PHE A 217 -28.07 -8.17 -2.72
CA PHE A 217 -29.35 -8.69 -2.21
C PHE A 217 -30.41 -7.61 -2.02
N THR A 218 -29.97 -6.41 -1.66
CA THR A 218 -30.87 -5.29 -1.39
C THR A 218 -31.20 -4.48 -2.64
N ARG A 219 -30.32 -4.42 -3.65
CA ARG A 219 -30.53 -3.56 -4.83
C ARG A 219 -30.47 -4.24 -6.19
N GLN A 220 -29.71 -5.31 -6.36
CA GLN A 220 -29.54 -5.96 -7.67
C GLN A 220 -30.44 -7.17 -7.89
N GLU A 221 -30.79 -7.89 -6.82
CA GLU A 221 -31.83 -8.91 -6.89
C GLU A 221 -33.18 -8.20 -7.05
N GLU A 222 -33.80 -8.46 -8.20
CA GLU A 222 -35.10 -7.93 -8.55
C GLU A 222 -36.17 -8.58 -7.67
N ASP A 223 -37.13 -7.79 -7.21
CA ASP A 223 -38.33 -8.30 -6.54
C ASP A 223 -39.25 -9.03 -7.54
N SER A 224 -40.34 -9.66 -7.07
CA SER A 224 -41.33 -10.34 -7.93
C SER A 224 -41.90 -9.45 -9.05
N GLU A 225 -41.78 -8.13 -8.92
CA GLU A 225 -42.19 -7.11 -9.91
C GLU A 225 -41.02 -6.54 -10.75
N GLY A 226 -39.81 -7.11 -10.70
CA GLY A 226 -38.66 -6.61 -11.46
C GLY A 226 -38.00 -5.34 -10.89
N ARG A 227 -38.36 -4.91 -9.67
CA ARG A 227 -37.87 -3.67 -9.05
C ARG A 227 -36.73 -3.93 -8.06
N ALA A 228 -35.82 -2.97 -7.92
CA ALA A 228 -34.82 -2.99 -6.84
C ALA A 228 -35.51 -2.85 -5.48
N ARG A 229 -35.22 -3.75 -4.54
CA ARG A 229 -35.87 -3.78 -3.22
C ARG A 229 -35.59 -2.52 -2.40
N TRP A 230 -34.35 -2.02 -2.44
CA TRP A 230 -33.93 -0.82 -1.72
C TRP A 230 -33.54 0.32 -2.66
N THR A 231 -33.89 1.55 -2.28
CA THR A 231 -33.34 2.75 -2.90
C THR A 231 -31.89 2.97 -2.48
N GLU A 232 -31.14 3.71 -3.30
CA GLU A 232 -29.75 4.08 -2.98
C GLU A 232 -29.63 4.81 -1.64
N ALA A 233 -30.53 5.75 -1.38
CA ALA A 233 -30.53 6.51 -0.14
C ALA A 233 -30.72 5.59 1.08
N ARG A 234 -31.62 4.60 1.00
CA ARG A 234 -31.81 3.62 2.08
C ARG A 234 -30.55 2.79 2.32
N PHE A 235 -29.87 2.36 1.26
CA PHE A 235 -28.59 1.65 1.40
C PHE A 235 -27.51 2.52 2.05
N LEU A 236 -27.37 3.79 1.63
CA LEU A 236 -26.39 4.71 2.21
C LEU A 236 -26.69 5.02 3.69
N VAL A 237 -27.95 5.17 4.07
CA VAL A 237 -28.35 5.34 5.47
C VAL A 237 -28.02 4.08 6.27
N ALA A 238 -28.33 2.89 5.76
CA ALA A 238 -27.95 1.63 6.43
C ALA A 238 -26.43 1.49 6.57
N LEU A 239 -25.66 1.88 5.55
CA LEU A 239 -24.21 1.92 5.60
C LEU A 239 -23.69 2.91 6.66
N ALA A 240 -24.31 4.10 6.77
CA ALA A 240 -23.95 5.10 7.78
C ALA A 240 -24.27 4.60 9.20
N LEU A 241 -25.45 4.03 9.42
CA LEU A 241 -25.85 3.49 10.73
C LEU A 241 -24.99 2.30 11.14
N GLY A 242 -24.73 1.37 10.23
CA GLY A 242 -23.81 0.25 10.46
C GLY A 242 -22.39 0.73 10.73
N GLY A 243 -21.92 1.73 9.98
CA GLY A 243 -20.62 2.38 10.21
C GLY A 243 -20.54 3.05 11.59
N ALA A 244 -21.56 3.81 11.99
CA ALA A 244 -21.64 4.44 13.30
C ALA A 244 -21.63 3.40 14.44
N ALA A 245 -22.38 2.31 14.29
CA ALA A 245 -22.40 1.24 15.27
C ALA A 245 -21.03 0.55 15.41
N LEU A 246 -20.38 0.22 14.29
CA LEU A 246 -19.03 -0.35 14.31
C LEU A 246 -18.00 0.61 14.90
N LEU A 247 -18.09 1.90 14.57
CA LEU A 247 -17.24 2.94 15.13
C LEU A 247 -17.40 3.02 16.64
N PHE A 248 -18.64 3.10 17.12
CA PHE A 248 -18.95 3.17 18.54
C PHE A 248 -18.45 1.94 19.31
N VAL A 249 -18.73 0.73 18.80
CA VAL A 249 -18.27 -0.51 19.42
C VAL A 249 -16.74 -0.60 19.40
N GLY A 250 -16.10 -0.33 18.27
CA GLY A 250 -14.64 -0.37 18.16
C GLY A 250 -13.97 0.63 19.11
N HIS A 251 -14.44 1.87 19.12
CA HIS A 251 -13.89 2.93 19.94
C HIS A 251 -14.03 2.65 21.45
N THR A 252 -15.19 2.14 21.89
CA THR A 252 -15.46 1.87 23.31
C THR A 252 -14.78 0.61 23.84
N THR A 253 -14.48 -0.36 22.97
CA THR A 253 -13.92 -1.66 23.40
C THR A 253 -12.43 -1.82 23.18
N LYS A 254 -11.78 -0.98 22.35
CA LYS A 254 -10.35 -1.14 21.99
C LYS A 254 -9.40 -1.06 23.18
N GLU A 255 -9.60 -0.09 24.06
CA GLU A 255 -8.72 0.15 25.22
C GLU A 255 -8.79 -1.04 26.17
N GLY A 256 -10.01 -1.48 26.51
CA GLY A 256 -10.21 -2.65 27.35
C GLY A 256 -9.72 -3.96 26.73
N PHE A 257 -9.75 -4.07 25.39
CA PHE A 257 -9.20 -5.24 24.70
C PHE A 257 -7.65 -5.28 24.76
N LEU A 258 -6.99 -4.14 24.58
CA LEU A 258 -5.53 -4.04 24.50
C LEU A 258 -4.86 -3.95 25.87
N TRP A 259 -5.47 -3.26 26.82
CA TRP A 259 -4.84 -2.88 28.10
C TRP A 259 -5.62 -3.34 29.32
N GLY A 260 -6.66 -4.15 29.14
CA GLY A 260 -7.54 -4.62 30.22
C GLY A 260 -7.03 -5.86 30.97
N GLY A 261 -5.81 -6.34 30.69
CA GLY A 261 -5.24 -7.50 31.36
C GLY A 261 -4.61 -7.18 32.72
N HIS A 262 -4.07 -8.23 33.34
CA HIS A 262 -3.30 -8.14 34.57
C HIS A 262 -1.80 -8.22 34.27
N TRP A 263 -1.06 -7.17 34.63
CA TRP A 263 0.39 -7.14 34.47
C TRP A 263 1.07 -8.09 35.46
N VAL A 264 1.77 -9.09 34.93
CA VAL A 264 2.53 -10.08 35.70
C VAL A 264 3.95 -10.11 35.18
N GLN A 265 4.92 -10.24 36.07
CA GLN A 265 6.32 -10.40 35.70
C GLN A 265 6.64 -11.89 35.53
N MET A 266 7.11 -12.30 34.34
CA MET A 266 7.62 -13.65 34.10
C MET A 266 9.02 -13.58 33.51
N ASN A 267 9.95 -14.35 34.09
CA ASN A 267 11.36 -14.37 33.67
C ASN A 267 12.01 -12.98 33.59
N GLY A 268 11.63 -12.08 34.50
CA GLY A 268 12.14 -10.71 34.55
C GLY A 268 11.46 -9.72 33.59
N VAL A 269 10.56 -10.17 32.70
CA VAL A 269 9.85 -9.32 31.73
C VAL A 269 8.41 -9.09 32.18
N TRP A 270 7.96 -7.83 32.15
CA TRP A 270 6.56 -7.47 32.39
C TRP A 270 5.70 -7.85 31.19
N MET A 271 4.67 -8.66 31.44
CA MET A 271 3.70 -9.08 30.43
C MET A 271 2.28 -8.81 30.92
N ASP A 272 1.44 -8.32 30.01
CA ASP A 272 0.02 -8.18 30.26
C ASP A 272 -0.68 -9.52 30.02
N GLN A 273 -1.29 -10.06 31.07
CA GLN A 273 -2.10 -11.27 30.97
C GLN A 273 -3.54 -10.90 30.66
N THR A 274 -3.92 -11.11 29.40
CA THR A 274 -5.30 -10.93 28.94
C THR A 274 -5.98 -12.29 28.76
N ARG A 275 -7.30 -12.27 28.53
CA ARG A 275 -8.06 -13.47 28.11
C ARG A 275 -7.51 -14.12 26.83
N TYR A 276 -6.75 -13.36 26.05
CA TYR A 276 -6.24 -13.73 24.73
C TYR A 276 -4.76 -14.09 24.74
N GLY A 277 -4.08 -14.09 25.89
CA GLY A 277 -2.66 -14.45 25.97
C GLY A 277 -1.86 -13.51 26.84
N SER A 278 -0.55 -13.76 26.92
CA SER A 278 0.42 -12.92 27.62
C SER A 278 1.27 -12.20 26.60
N PHE A 279 1.25 -10.87 26.64
CA PHE A 279 1.94 -10.02 25.67
C PHE A 279 2.84 -9.02 26.37
N THR A 280 4.00 -8.74 25.80
CA THR A 280 4.85 -7.65 26.26
C THR A 280 4.26 -6.30 25.86
N TRP A 281 4.69 -5.22 26.53
CA TRP A 281 4.25 -3.86 26.18
C TRP A 281 4.55 -3.50 24.72
N ASN A 282 5.73 -3.87 24.20
CA ASN A 282 6.10 -3.65 22.80
C ASN A 282 5.18 -4.42 21.84
N GLU A 283 4.85 -5.68 22.15
CA GLU A 283 3.93 -6.47 21.34
C GLU A 283 2.53 -5.87 21.32
N LEU A 284 2.02 -5.40 22.47
CA LEU A 284 0.72 -4.73 22.53
C LEU A 284 0.68 -3.45 21.67
N GLN A 285 1.75 -2.66 21.68
CA GLN A 285 1.85 -1.49 20.81
C GLN A 285 1.80 -1.86 19.32
N VAL A 286 2.54 -2.90 18.92
CA VAL A 286 2.55 -3.38 17.54
C VAL A 286 1.18 -3.97 17.15
N MET A 287 0.53 -4.68 18.06
CA MET A 287 -0.78 -5.30 17.86
C MET A 287 -1.94 -4.32 17.90
N GLY A 288 -1.75 -3.08 18.36
CA GLY A 288 -2.82 -2.09 18.54
C GLY A 288 -3.71 -1.86 17.30
N ASN A 289 -3.14 -2.07 16.11
CA ASN A 289 -3.84 -1.92 14.83
C ASN A 289 -4.43 -3.23 14.26
N THR A 290 -4.29 -4.35 14.97
CA THR A 290 -4.58 -5.70 14.47
C THR A 290 -5.82 -6.35 15.09
N THR A 291 -6.35 -5.75 16.16
CA THR A 291 -7.43 -6.32 16.96
C THR A 291 -8.80 -6.13 16.31
N LEU A 292 -9.77 -6.97 16.70
CA LEU A 292 -11.17 -6.85 16.25
C LEU A 292 -11.77 -5.45 16.53
N PRO A 293 -11.64 -4.86 17.73
CA PRO A 293 -12.12 -3.49 17.97
C PRO A 293 -11.45 -2.44 17.07
N SER A 294 -10.15 -2.55 16.84
CA SER A 294 -9.40 -1.63 15.97
C SER A 294 -9.85 -1.72 14.51
N VAL A 295 -10.06 -2.94 14.01
CA VAL A 295 -10.62 -3.17 12.67
C VAL A 295 -12.06 -2.67 12.57
N ALA A 296 -12.89 -2.89 13.60
CA ALA A 296 -14.26 -2.38 13.64
C ALA A 296 -14.31 -0.85 13.62
N GLU A 297 -13.44 -0.17 14.38
CA GLU A 297 -13.35 1.30 14.40
C GLU A 297 -13.03 1.85 13.00
N ARG A 298 -12.04 1.27 12.32
CA ARG A 298 -11.64 1.65 10.96
C ARG A 298 -12.72 1.36 9.93
N LEU A 299 -13.37 0.20 10.01
CA LEU A 299 -14.53 -0.15 9.16
C LEU A 299 -15.70 0.82 9.38
N GLY A 300 -15.90 1.26 10.62
CA GLY A 300 -16.88 2.27 10.98
C GLY A 300 -16.65 3.59 10.24
N TRP A 301 -15.43 4.10 10.29
CA TRP A 301 -15.03 5.29 9.53
C TRP A 301 -15.19 5.13 8.03
N ILE A 302 -14.80 3.98 7.46
CA ILE A 302 -14.95 3.69 6.03
C ILE A 302 -16.42 3.67 5.61
N GLY A 303 -17.29 3.07 6.44
CA GLY A 303 -18.73 3.04 6.21
C GLY A 303 -19.34 4.44 6.22
N LEU A 304 -18.99 5.25 7.24
CA LEU A 304 -19.43 6.65 7.36
C LEU A 304 -18.92 7.51 6.19
N ALA A 305 -17.63 7.41 5.85
CA ALA A 305 -17.04 8.14 4.73
C ALA A 305 -17.68 7.73 3.39
N GLY A 306 -17.87 6.43 3.16
CA GLY A 306 -18.54 5.91 1.96
C GLY A 306 -19.98 6.40 1.85
N ALA A 307 -20.73 6.40 2.95
CA ALA A 307 -22.09 6.92 2.99
C ALA A 307 -22.15 8.44 2.74
N ALA A 308 -21.27 9.22 3.39
CA ALA A 308 -21.17 10.66 3.21
C ALA A 308 -20.81 11.02 1.76
N MET A 309 -19.81 10.36 1.17
CA MET A 309 -19.41 10.59 -0.22
C MET A 309 -20.50 10.20 -1.22
N GLY A 310 -21.23 9.11 -0.95
CA GLY A 310 -22.41 8.72 -1.74
C GLY A 310 -23.54 9.76 -1.64
N ALA A 311 -23.75 10.35 -0.47
CA ALA A 311 -24.74 11.41 -0.27
C ALA A 311 -24.33 12.72 -0.98
N VAL A 312 -23.06 13.12 -0.89
CA VAL A 312 -22.52 14.30 -1.59
C VAL A 312 -22.72 14.18 -3.09
N GLU A 313 -22.39 13.04 -3.69
CA GLU A 313 -22.56 12.84 -5.14
C GLU A 313 -24.04 12.93 -5.58
N ARG A 314 -24.97 12.63 -4.66
CA ARG A 314 -26.41 12.75 -4.92
C ARG A 314 -26.90 14.20 -4.95
N VAL A 315 -26.30 15.07 -4.14
CA VAL A 315 -26.65 16.49 -4.01
C VAL A 315 -25.84 17.36 -4.98
N ARG A 316 -24.65 16.91 -5.38
CA ARG A 316 -23.74 17.68 -6.22
C ARG A 316 -24.37 17.98 -7.60
N PRO A 317 -24.36 19.26 -8.05
CA PRO A 317 -24.80 19.61 -9.39
C PRO A 317 -23.93 18.90 -10.44
N ARG A 318 -24.55 18.23 -11.42
CA ARG A 318 -23.83 17.57 -12.51
C ARG A 318 -23.33 18.60 -13.52
N TRP A 319 -22.11 19.08 -13.32
CA TRP A 319 -21.46 20.00 -14.26
C TRP A 319 -21.12 19.27 -15.57
N LYS A 320 -21.12 20.00 -16.70
CA LYS A 320 -20.68 19.45 -17.99
C LYS A 320 -19.17 19.22 -17.96
N GLY A 321 -18.75 17.97 -17.73
CA GLY A 321 -17.35 17.55 -17.72
C GLY A 321 -17.15 16.19 -17.04
N GLU A 322 -16.00 15.55 -17.27
CA GLU A 322 -15.61 14.35 -16.53
C GLU A 322 -15.23 14.74 -15.09
N ASN A 323 -15.89 14.14 -14.09
CA ASN A 323 -15.59 14.39 -12.68
C ASN A 323 -14.15 13.95 -12.38
N MET A 324 -13.27 14.88 -12.01
CA MET A 324 -11.86 14.61 -11.70
C MET A 324 -11.69 13.49 -10.66
N PHE A 325 -12.59 13.40 -9.67
CA PHE A 325 -12.56 12.34 -8.65
C PHE A 325 -12.95 10.99 -9.23
N ALA A 326 -13.95 10.95 -10.10
CA ALA A 326 -14.33 9.74 -10.82
C ALA A 326 -13.23 9.30 -11.79
N SER A 327 -12.50 10.25 -12.39
CA SER A 327 -11.34 9.99 -13.22
C SER A 327 -10.18 9.43 -12.42
N ALA A 328 -9.85 10.04 -11.26
CA ALA A 328 -8.82 9.54 -10.36
C ALA A 328 -9.12 8.10 -9.90
N SER A 329 -10.37 7.83 -9.52
CA SER A 329 -10.83 6.50 -9.11
C SER A 329 -10.60 5.41 -10.18
N ARG A 330 -10.84 5.72 -11.47
CA ARG A 330 -10.64 4.79 -12.60
C ARG A 330 -9.18 4.44 -12.85
N GLU A 331 -8.28 5.39 -12.58
CA GLU A 331 -6.84 5.27 -12.84
C GLU A 331 -6.03 5.17 -11.53
N SER A 332 -6.67 4.66 -10.46
CA SER A 332 -6.08 4.56 -9.12
C SER A 332 -4.71 3.87 -9.10
N LEU A 333 -4.55 2.75 -9.82
CA LEU A 333 -3.26 2.05 -9.92
C LEU A 333 -2.19 2.88 -10.63
N LEU A 334 -2.57 3.61 -11.69
CA LEU A 334 -1.64 4.46 -12.43
C LEU A 334 -1.17 5.63 -11.56
N ILE A 335 -2.10 6.30 -10.89
CA ILE A 335 -1.78 7.37 -9.95
C ILE A 335 -0.91 6.83 -8.82
N TYR A 336 -1.24 5.65 -8.28
CA TYR A 336 -0.46 4.97 -7.26
C TYR A 336 1.00 4.78 -7.68
N MET A 337 1.24 4.16 -8.83
CA MET A 337 2.61 3.94 -9.30
C MET A 337 3.32 5.26 -9.63
N PHE A 338 2.63 6.19 -10.29
CA PHE A 338 3.22 7.44 -10.74
C PHE A 338 3.67 8.32 -9.57
N HIS A 339 2.83 8.54 -8.55
CA HIS A 339 3.19 9.43 -7.44
C HIS A 339 4.31 8.83 -6.57
N LEU A 340 4.34 7.51 -6.37
CA LEU A 340 5.45 6.85 -5.67
C LEU A 340 6.76 7.03 -6.42
N ASN A 341 6.77 6.83 -7.74
CA ASN A 341 7.97 7.07 -8.55
C ASN A 341 8.35 8.55 -8.59
N LEU A 342 7.38 9.46 -8.56
CA LEU A 342 7.62 10.89 -8.49
C LEU A 342 8.28 11.29 -7.16
N ILE A 343 7.74 10.84 -6.02
CA ILE A 343 8.29 11.14 -4.70
C ILE A 343 9.61 10.40 -4.49
N PHE A 344 9.59 9.07 -4.49
CA PHE A 344 10.74 8.26 -4.08
C PHE A 344 11.78 8.04 -5.18
N GLY A 345 11.35 8.00 -6.45
CA GLY A 345 12.24 7.79 -7.59
C GLY A 345 12.90 9.07 -8.11
N LEU A 346 12.18 10.20 -8.09
CA LEU A 346 12.67 11.47 -8.63
C LEU A 346 13.02 12.49 -7.52
N LEU A 347 12.04 12.90 -6.72
CA LEU A 347 12.22 13.99 -5.75
C LEU A 347 13.14 13.63 -4.58
N MET A 348 13.16 12.35 -4.18
CA MET A 348 14.06 11.82 -3.15
C MET A 348 15.28 11.11 -3.75
N SER A 349 15.59 11.33 -5.02
CA SER A 349 16.82 10.81 -5.63
C SER A 349 18.05 11.55 -5.08
N GLN A 350 19.17 10.84 -4.93
CA GLN A 350 20.39 11.41 -4.36
C GLN A 350 20.85 12.73 -5.02
N PRO A 351 20.84 12.88 -6.37
CA PRO A 351 21.22 14.15 -7.00
C PRO A 351 20.29 15.31 -6.62
N VAL A 352 19.00 15.05 -6.44
CA VAL A 352 18.04 16.07 -6.02
C VAL A 352 18.25 16.43 -4.56
N LEU A 353 18.48 15.44 -3.69
CA LEU A 353 18.79 15.68 -2.28
C LEU A 353 20.09 16.49 -2.10
N ASP A 354 21.13 16.18 -2.88
CA ASP A 354 22.41 16.89 -2.84
C ASP A 354 22.27 18.34 -3.32
N LEU A 355 21.42 18.60 -4.32
CA LEU A 355 21.15 19.94 -4.85
C LEU A 355 20.25 20.77 -3.92
N MET A 356 19.19 20.15 -3.39
CA MET A 356 18.15 20.84 -2.65
C MET A 356 18.41 20.90 -1.14
N GLY A 357 19.36 20.10 -0.63
CA GLY A 357 19.65 19.96 0.80
C GLY A 357 18.50 19.33 1.60
N TRP A 358 17.55 18.67 0.91
CA TRP A 358 16.41 18.04 1.56
C TRP A 358 16.83 16.81 2.35
N GLN A 359 16.17 16.60 3.49
CA GLN A 359 16.31 15.39 4.28
C GLN A 359 14.93 14.78 4.53
N TRP A 360 14.94 13.49 4.84
CA TRP A 360 13.74 12.78 5.27
C TRP A 360 13.24 13.37 6.58
N ASN A 361 11.94 13.63 6.67
CA ASN A 361 11.26 14.07 7.89
C ASN A 361 11.89 15.32 8.53
N SER A 362 12.28 16.32 7.73
CA SER A 362 12.97 17.51 8.25
C SER A 362 12.25 18.83 7.96
N GLN A 363 11.12 18.79 7.26
CA GLN A 363 10.43 19.97 6.73
C GLN A 363 9.21 20.31 7.59
N GLY A 364 8.82 21.59 7.57
CA GLY A 364 7.60 22.07 8.22
C GLY A 364 6.32 21.82 7.41
N TRP A 365 5.19 22.15 8.02
CA TRP A 365 3.85 22.01 7.44
C TRP A 365 3.67 22.74 6.11
N ALA A 366 4.09 24.01 6.02
CA ALA A 366 3.88 24.83 4.82
C ALA A 366 4.54 24.20 3.58
N PHE A 367 5.80 23.77 3.72
CA PHE A 367 6.53 23.08 2.66
C PHE A 367 5.86 21.76 2.29
N THR A 368 5.51 20.95 3.29
CA THR A 368 4.91 19.63 3.07
C THR A 368 3.57 19.74 2.34
N LEU A 369 2.68 20.66 2.75
CA LEU A 369 1.38 20.87 2.12
C LEU A 369 1.53 21.43 0.69
N MET A 370 2.45 22.36 0.48
CA MET A 370 2.78 22.86 -0.86
C MET A 370 3.22 21.69 -1.75
N MET A 371 4.12 20.84 -1.27
CA MET A 371 4.62 19.72 -2.05
C MET A 371 3.57 18.64 -2.28
N ALA A 372 2.72 18.36 -1.29
CA ALA A 372 1.54 17.53 -1.47
C ALA A 372 0.63 18.08 -2.57
N GLY A 373 0.35 19.38 -2.59
CA GLY A 373 -0.43 20.04 -3.64
C GLY A 373 0.21 19.91 -5.03
N VAL A 374 1.52 20.08 -5.15
CA VAL A 374 2.27 19.92 -6.41
C VAL A 374 2.23 18.47 -6.89
N VAL A 375 2.58 17.50 -6.04
CA VAL A 375 2.55 16.08 -6.40
C VAL A 375 1.14 15.64 -6.79
N LEU A 376 0.13 16.10 -6.05
CA LEU A 376 -1.27 15.85 -6.35
C LEU A 376 -1.68 16.43 -7.71
N GLY A 377 -1.36 17.71 -7.96
CA GLY A 377 -1.68 18.40 -9.20
C GLY A 377 -1.05 17.73 -10.42
N ILE A 378 0.24 17.36 -10.33
CA ILE A 378 0.95 16.64 -11.39
C ILE A 378 0.34 15.26 -11.61
N SER A 379 0.07 14.50 -10.54
CA SER A 379 -0.48 13.14 -10.64
C SER A 379 -1.89 13.12 -11.24
N LEU A 380 -2.75 14.07 -10.85
CA LEU A 380 -4.08 14.22 -11.43
C LEU A 380 -4.03 14.69 -12.89
N SER A 381 -3.14 15.63 -13.21
CA SER A 381 -2.92 16.08 -14.60
C SER A 381 -2.48 14.95 -15.50
N PHE A 382 -1.54 14.12 -15.01
CA PHE A 382 -1.08 12.93 -15.72
C PHE A 382 -2.20 11.92 -15.94
N ALA A 383 -3.03 11.66 -14.92
CA ALA A 383 -4.18 10.75 -15.06
C ALA A 383 -5.20 11.25 -16.09
N LEU A 384 -5.52 12.55 -16.08
CA LEU A 384 -6.43 13.17 -17.06
C LEU A 384 -5.84 13.15 -18.47
N TRP A 385 -4.54 13.39 -18.62
CA TRP A 385 -3.84 13.26 -19.90
C TRP A 385 -3.89 11.83 -20.42
N TRP A 386 -3.60 10.85 -19.56
CA TRP A 386 -3.64 9.44 -19.92
C TRP A 386 -5.04 9.00 -20.37
N GLN A 387 -6.09 9.46 -19.69
CA GLN A 387 -7.46 9.20 -20.11
C GLN A 387 -7.79 9.74 -21.50
N LYS A 388 -7.31 10.96 -21.84
CA LYS A 388 -7.45 11.50 -23.19
C LYS A 388 -6.73 10.63 -24.22
N VAL A 389 -5.53 10.14 -23.91
CA VAL A 389 -4.77 9.22 -24.77
C VAL A 389 -5.51 7.90 -24.97
N ARG A 390 -6.14 7.35 -23.92
CA ARG A 390 -6.91 6.08 -24.02
C ARG A 390 -8.12 6.15 -24.95
N LYS A 391 -8.64 7.35 -25.25
CA LYS A 391 -9.72 7.54 -26.23
C LYS A 391 -9.25 7.25 -27.67
N ASP A 392 -7.94 7.27 -27.92
CA ASP A 392 -7.31 6.90 -29.20
C ASP A 392 -6.45 5.63 -29.03
N PRO A 393 -6.98 4.44 -29.41
CA PRO A 393 -6.27 3.18 -29.25
C PRO A 393 -4.97 3.06 -30.07
N VAL A 394 -4.83 3.81 -31.16
CA VAL A 394 -3.61 3.79 -31.99
C VAL A 394 -2.52 4.56 -31.28
N ARG A 395 -2.83 5.79 -30.85
CA ARG A 395 -1.90 6.63 -30.08
C ARG A 395 -1.50 5.98 -28.77
N MET A 396 -2.45 5.39 -28.03
CA MET A 396 -2.19 4.68 -26.79
C MET A 396 -1.19 3.54 -26.99
N ARG A 397 -1.41 2.66 -27.99
CA ARG A 397 -0.52 1.53 -28.26
C ARG A 397 0.86 2.00 -28.73
N SER A 398 0.94 3.06 -29.51
CA SER A 398 2.20 3.66 -29.94
C SER A 398 3.01 4.17 -28.73
N LEU A 399 2.39 4.95 -27.85
CA LEU A 399 3.03 5.46 -26.62
C LEU A 399 3.45 4.33 -25.68
N GLN A 400 2.62 3.29 -25.52
CA GLN A 400 2.98 2.12 -24.71
C GLN A 400 4.20 1.41 -25.29
N ARG A 401 4.25 1.18 -26.61
CA ARG A 401 5.41 0.55 -27.27
C ARG A 401 6.66 1.42 -27.16
N ALA A 402 6.54 2.73 -27.35
CA ALA A 402 7.66 3.66 -27.20
C ALA A 402 8.19 3.65 -25.75
N GLY A 403 7.30 3.70 -24.76
CA GLY A 403 7.66 3.60 -23.35
C GLY A 403 8.31 2.26 -22.99
N LEU A 404 7.75 1.14 -23.47
CA LEU A 404 8.33 -0.20 -23.30
C LEU A 404 9.71 -0.30 -23.96
N ALA A 405 9.89 0.23 -25.17
CA ALA A 405 11.17 0.24 -25.86
C ALA A 405 12.20 1.08 -25.09
N PHE A 406 11.82 2.27 -24.64
CA PHE A 406 12.68 3.12 -23.81
C PHE A 406 13.07 2.40 -22.51
N LEU A 407 12.11 1.80 -21.80
CA LEU A 407 12.39 1.04 -20.58
C LEU A 407 13.27 -0.19 -20.85
N ALA A 408 13.09 -0.89 -21.98
CA ALA A 408 13.92 -2.03 -22.35
C ALA A 408 15.37 -1.60 -22.64
N VAL A 409 15.56 -0.49 -23.37
CA VAL A 409 16.89 0.08 -23.64
C VAL A 409 17.54 0.53 -22.33
N TRP A 410 16.80 1.26 -21.48
CA TRP A 410 17.28 1.68 -20.16
C TRP A 410 17.60 0.49 -19.27
N PHE A 411 16.79 -0.58 -19.33
CA PHE A 411 17.07 -1.80 -18.60
C PHE A 411 18.40 -2.41 -19.04
N LEU A 412 18.66 -2.51 -20.34
CA LEU A 412 19.89 -3.14 -20.84
C LEU A 412 21.15 -2.31 -20.61
N ILE A 413 21.06 -0.97 -20.68
CA ILE A 413 22.24 -0.08 -20.72
C ILE A 413 22.44 0.69 -19.40
N GLY A 414 21.40 0.85 -18.59
CA GLY A 414 21.43 1.64 -17.37
C GLY A 414 22.38 1.07 -16.31
N ASN A 415 22.93 1.96 -15.47
CA ASN A 415 23.79 1.71 -14.31
C ASN A 415 25.07 0.85 -14.51
N TRP A 416 25.40 0.41 -15.73
CA TRP A 416 26.69 -0.23 -16.01
C TRP A 416 27.89 0.69 -15.72
N TRP A 417 27.70 2.01 -15.86
CA TRP A 417 28.69 3.00 -15.45
C TRP A 417 28.96 2.96 -13.94
N THR A 418 27.93 2.81 -13.10
CA THR A 418 28.06 2.71 -11.64
C THR A 418 28.85 1.45 -11.26
N PHE A 419 28.55 0.32 -11.91
CA PHE A 419 29.36 -0.89 -11.75
C PHE A 419 30.82 -0.66 -12.11
N ARG A 420 31.09 -0.04 -13.28
CA ARG A 420 32.46 0.27 -13.73
C ARG A 420 33.18 1.24 -12.79
N HIS A 421 32.46 2.18 -12.20
CA HIS A 421 32.98 3.13 -11.22
C HIS A 421 33.45 2.39 -9.96
N TYR A 422 32.60 1.57 -9.33
CA TYR A 422 32.97 0.81 -8.13
C TYR A 422 33.96 -0.33 -8.39
N LEU A 423 34.05 -0.84 -9.62
CA LEU A 423 35.09 -1.80 -9.99
C LEU A 423 36.50 -1.15 -9.98
N ARG A 424 36.58 0.16 -10.25
CA ARG A 424 37.85 0.93 -10.23
C ARG A 424 38.12 1.60 -8.88
N SER A 425 37.05 1.94 -8.16
CA SER A 425 37.07 2.68 -6.90
C SER A 425 36.19 1.97 -5.87
N PRO A 426 36.55 0.74 -5.44
CA PRO A 426 35.74 -0.06 -4.52
C PRO A 426 35.60 0.59 -3.12
N GLU A 427 36.50 1.50 -2.78
CA GLU A 427 36.53 2.21 -1.49
C GLU A 427 35.36 3.18 -1.34
N LEU A 428 34.92 3.75 -2.48
CA LEU A 428 33.81 4.70 -2.55
C LEU A 428 32.43 4.03 -2.49
N ALA A 429 32.38 2.70 -2.49
CA ALA A 429 31.13 1.96 -2.44
C ALA A 429 30.40 2.19 -1.10
N ARG A 430 29.09 2.46 -1.20
CA ARG A 430 28.21 2.67 -0.03
C ARG A 430 27.42 1.42 0.36
N GLU A 431 27.26 0.49 -0.59
CA GLU A 431 26.49 -0.73 -0.44
C GLU A 431 27.38 -1.96 -0.63
N PRO A 432 27.10 -3.08 0.05
CA PRO A 432 27.93 -4.29 0.02
C PRO A 432 27.65 -5.11 -1.25
N TYR A 433 28.22 -4.71 -2.39
CA TYR A 433 28.10 -5.46 -3.64
C TYR A 433 29.01 -6.69 -3.64
N VAL A 434 28.52 -7.80 -4.20
CA VAL A 434 29.20 -9.10 -4.19
C VAL A 434 30.60 -9.05 -4.83
N PHE A 435 30.80 -8.21 -5.84
CA PHE A 435 32.06 -8.10 -6.57
C PHE A 435 33.12 -7.24 -5.86
N LEU A 436 32.78 -6.55 -4.75
CA LEU A 436 33.68 -5.56 -4.16
C LEU A 436 34.99 -6.16 -3.65
N ASN A 437 34.97 -7.34 -3.01
CA ASN A 437 36.21 -7.96 -2.54
C ASN A 437 37.17 -8.30 -3.68
N ALA A 438 36.64 -8.83 -4.80
CA ALA A 438 37.45 -9.06 -5.99
C ALA A 438 38.00 -7.76 -6.60
N ALA A 439 37.26 -6.66 -6.52
CA ALA A 439 37.73 -5.34 -6.95
C ALA A 439 38.82 -4.78 -6.01
N ARG A 440 38.67 -4.96 -4.70
CA ARG A 440 39.66 -4.56 -3.68
C ARG A 440 40.98 -5.31 -3.87
N GLU A 441 40.91 -6.63 -4.03
CA GLU A 441 42.10 -7.47 -4.28
C GLU A 441 42.84 -7.05 -5.54
N ARG A 442 42.12 -6.75 -6.64
CA ARG A 442 42.72 -6.24 -7.88
C ARG A 442 43.45 -4.90 -7.71
N LYS A 443 43.03 -4.10 -6.73
CA LYS A 443 43.63 -2.80 -6.40
C LYS A 443 44.72 -2.92 -5.32
N GLY A 444 44.97 -4.12 -4.79
CA GLY A 444 45.94 -4.34 -3.71
C GLY A 444 45.42 -3.99 -2.33
N LEU A 445 44.11 -3.89 -2.14
CA LEU A 445 43.47 -3.59 -0.87
C LEU A 445 43.00 -4.86 -0.17
N PRO A 446 43.04 -4.92 1.17
CA PRO A 446 42.59 -6.09 1.90
C PRO A 446 41.06 -6.29 1.72
N PRO A 447 40.59 -7.53 1.55
CA PRO A 447 39.16 -7.83 1.52
C PRO A 447 38.53 -7.57 2.89
N THR A 448 37.23 -7.30 2.90
CA THR A 448 36.46 -7.04 4.13
C THR A 448 35.20 -7.93 4.15
N PRO A 449 34.53 -8.14 5.31
CA PRO A 449 33.41 -9.08 5.40
C PRO A 449 32.26 -8.82 4.41
N ASP A 450 32.06 -7.57 4.00
CA ASP A 450 31.00 -7.10 3.11
C ASP A 450 31.53 -6.33 1.87
N GLY A 451 32.85 -6.30 1.69
CA GLY A 451 33.53 -5.55 0.63
C GLY A 451 33.56 -4.03 0.80
N LEU A 452 32.99 -3.49 1.88
CA LEU A 452 33.00 -2.05 2.17
C LEU A 452 34.31 -1.60 2.82
N CYS A 453 34.67 -0.34 2.55
CA CYS A 453 35.83 0.32 3.14
C CYS A 453 35.71 0.42 4.68
N ARG A 454 36.82 0.13 5.38
CA ARG A 454 36.97 0.22 6.85
C ARG A 454 37.97 1.30 7.28
N ASN A 455 38.74 1.85 6.34
CA ASN A 455 39.73 2.88 6.59
C ASN A 455 39.29 4.20 5.95
N PRO A 456 38.94 5.24 6.72
CA PRO A 456 38.55 6.53 6.16
C PRO A 456 39.61 7.15 5.24
N ASP A 457 40.89 6.93 5.51
CA ASP A 457 41.98 7.54 4.72
C ASP A 457 42.04 6.95 3.30
N GLU A 458 41.77 5.65 3.17
CA GLU A 458 41.61 4.95 1.89
C GLU A 458 40.46 5.57 1.06
N TYR A 459 39.33 5.86 1.70
CA TYR A 459 38.20 6.53 1.05
C TYR A 459 38.56 7.94 0.58
N PHE A 460 39.17 8.75 1.46
CA PHE A 460 39.48 10.14 1.14
C PHE A 460 40.56 10.28 0.08
N ALA A 461 41.57 9.41 0.08
CA ALA A 461 42.59 9.37 -0.95
C ALA A 461 41.99 9.07 -2.34
N GLU A 462 41.08 8.09 -2.44
CA GLU A 462 40.40 7.81 -3.70
C GLU A 462 39.42 8.93 -4.10
N ALA A 463 38.73 9.53 -3.13
CA ALA A 463 37.83 10.65 -3.39
C ALA A 463 38.59 11.86 -3.99
N GLU A 464 39.77 12.16 -3.44
CA GLU A 464 40.67 13.20 -3.96
C GLU A 464 41.20 12.85 -5.36
N ALA A 465 41.62 11.60 -5.58
CA ALA A 465 42.06 11.11 -6.89
C ALA A 465 40.95 11.18 -7.97
N ARG A 466 39.68 11.23 -7.56
CA ARG A 466 38.50 11.37 -8.42
C ARG A 466 37.93 12.78 -8.49
N ASP A 467 38.63 13.77 -7.90
CA ASP A 467 38.18 15.17 -7.81
C ASP A 467 36.79 15.32 -7.15
N ILE A 468 36.47 14.45 -6.18
CA ILE A 468 35.24 14.51 -5.41
C ILE A 468 35.43 15.54 -4.29
N LYS A 469 34.82 16.71 -4.47
CA LYS A 469 34.85 17.79 -3.46
C LYS A 469 33.97 17.44 -2.26
N LEU A 470 34.59 17.21 -1.12
CA LEU A 470 33.90 16.95 0.16
C LEU A 470 34.14 18.14 1.11
N ASN A 471 33.05 18.72 1.62
CA ASN A 471 33.14 19.71 2.71
C ASN A 471 33.51 19.03 4.04
N ASP A 472 33.97 19.81 5.01
CA ASP A 472 34.47 19.28 6.29
C ASP A 472 33.39 18.52 7.08
N THR A 473 32.14 18.99 7.01
CA THR A 473 30.98 18.32 7.60
C THR A 473 30.71 16.95 6.98
N ALA A 474 30.79 16.82 5.66
CA ALA A 474 30.64 15.54 4.96
C ALA A 474 31.81 14.61 5.25
N LYS A 475 33.04 15.12 5.31
CA LYS A 475 34.22 14.33 5.72
C LYS A 475 34.03 13.77 7.12
N ALA A 476 33.59 14.58 8.09
CA ALA A 476 33.31 14.13 9.45
C ALA A 476 32.25 13.00 9.46
N LYS A 477 31.13 13.20 8.75
CA LYS A 477 30.05 12.20 8.67
C LYS A 477 30.48 10.90 8.00
N ILE A 478 31.23 10.97 6.89
CA ILE A 478 31.73 9.77 6.19
C ILE A 478 32.73 9.02 7.07
N ARG A 479 33.63 9.74 7.75
CA ARG A 479 34.57 9.16 8.70
C ARG A 479 33.84 8.40 9.81
N GLU A 480 32.84 9.03 10.42
CA GLU A 480 32.00 8.38 11.43
C GLU A 480 31.32 7.12 10.90
N GLN A 481 30.71 7.19 9.71
CA GLN A 481 30.06 6.05 9.06
C GLN A 481 31.02 4.89 8.77
N ILE A 482 32.24 5.18 8.31
CA ILE A 482 33.24 4.14 8.03
C ILE A 482 33.77 3.52 9.33
N LEU A 483 33.99 4.33 10.36
CA LEU A 483 34.45 3.83 11.66
C LEU A 483 33.37 3.02 12.38
N ALA A 484 32.09 3.38 12.26
CA ALA A 484 30.96 2.64 12.80
C ALA A 484 30.78 1.24 12.16
N ARG A 485 31.47 0.95 11.05
CA ARG A 485 31.50 -0.37 10.44
C ARG A 485 32.52 -1.29 11.13
N LYS A 486 33.56 -0.78 11.81
CA LYS A 486 34.53 -1.64 12.51
C LYS A 486 33.85 -2.38 13.65
#